data_AF-A0A382I971-F1
#
_entry.id   AF-A0A382I971-F1
#
_cell.length_a   1.000
_cell.length_b   1.000
_cell.length_c   1.000
_cell.angle_alpha   90.00
_cell.angle_beta   90.00
_cell.angle_gamma   90.00
#
_symmetry.space_group_name_H-M   'P 1'
#
loop_
_entity.id
_entity.type
_entity.pdbx_description
1 polymer ?
#
loop_
_entity_poly.entity_id
_entity_poly.type
_entity_poly.pdbx_seq_one_letter_code
_entity_poly.pdbx_strand_id
1 'polypeptide(L)'
;YGGSDSLLIDAVRRNNSDGMIMTGFGAGTFPPEMLEAGSEAVKEGIPVVIASRATAGRTVITPRTTKLGFIVADNLQPQKARVLLMLGLTTTSDHDVLQQMYLEY
;
A
#
# COMPACT_ATOMS: atom_id res chain seq x y z
N TYR A 1 0.01 -9.75 -9.70
CA TYR A 1 0.43 -11.08 -10.20
C TYR A 1 1.04 -10.88 -11.60
N GLY A 2 1.42 -11.92 -12.35
CA GLY A 2 1.93 -11.72 -13.71
C GLY A 2 0.77 -11.34 -14.63
N GLY A 3 0.88 -10.24 -15.38
CA GLY A 3 -0.21 -9.75 -16.24
C GLY A 3 -1.39 -9.10 -15.50
N SER A 4 -1.21 -8.70 -14.23
CA SER A 4 -2.22 -7.90 -13.53
C SER A 4 -2.26 -6.46 -14.04
N ASP A 5 -3.47 -5.93 -14.17
CA ASP A 5 -3.84 -4.59 -14.64
C ASP A 5 -4.39 -3.73 -13.49
N SER A 6 -4.99 -2.57 -13.80
CA SER A 6 -5.56 -1.64 -12.81
C SER A 6 -6.95 -2.03 -12.28
N LEU A 7 -7.61 -3.05 -12.86
CA LEU A 7 -9.07 -3.26 -12.69
C LEU A 7 -9.52 -3.28 -11.22
N LEU A 8 -8.81 -4.04 -10.38
CA LEU A 8 -9.17 -4.18 -8.97
C LEU A 8 -8.85 -2.92 -8.16
N ILE A 9 -7.79 -2.19 -8.51
CA ILE A 9 -7.44 -0.93 -7.87
C ILE A 9 -8.49 0.13 -8.19
N ASP A 10 -8.90 0.22 -9.45
CA ASP A 10 -9.92 1.17 -9.89
C ASP A 10 -11.29 0.86 -9.28
N ALA A 11 -11.63 -0.42 -9.07
CA ALA A 11 -12.84 -0.80 -8.36
C ALA A 11 -12.84 -0.29 -6.90
N VAL A 12 -11.70 -0.41 -6.20
CA VAL A 12 -11.53 0.09 -4.82
C VAL A 12 -11.61 1.63 -4.79
N ARG A 13 -10.94 2.30 -5.72
CA ARG A 13 -10.98 3.77 -5.87
C ARG A 13 -12.40 4.28 -6.09
N ARG A 14 -13.13 3.71 -7.04
CA ARG A 14 -14.53 4.10 -7.35
C ARG A 14 -15.49 3.83 -6.19
N ASN A 15 -15.19 2.86 -5.35
CA ASN A 15 -15.96 2.59 -4.14
C ASN A 15 -15.61 3.55 -2.98
N ASN A 16 -14.62 4.43 -3.14
CA ASN A 16 -14.15 5.38 -2.14
C ASN A 16 -13.82 4.72 -0.79
N SER A 17 -13.05 3.63 -0.85
CA SER A 17 -12.57 2.95 0.36
C SER A 17 -11.61 3.82 1.17
N ASP A 18 -11.66 3.71 2.50
CA ASP A 18 -10.81 4.52 3.41
C ASP A 18 -9.31 4.15 3.34
N GLY A 19 -8.94 3.05 2.69
CA GLY A 19 -7.56 2.61 2.52
C GLY A 19 -7.44 1.31 1.73
N MET A 20 -6.24 1.04 1.21
CA MET A 20 -5.97 -0.12 0.36
C MET A 20 -4.60 -0.76 0.65
N ILE A 21 -4.56 -2.09 0.66
CA ILE A 21 -3.31 -2.86 0.67
C ILE A 21 -3.04 -3.40 -0.74
N MET A 22 -1.99 -2.92 -1.38
CA MET A 22 -1.47 -3.50 -2.61
C MET A 22 -0.44 -4.56 -2.28
N THR A 23 -0.57 -5.75 -2.87
CA THR A 23 0.38 -6.85 -2.59
C THR A 23 1.24 -7.23 -3.80
N GLY A 24 2.52 -6.90 -3.69
CA GLY A 24 3.51 -7.05 -4.75
C GLY A 24 4.28 -8.38 -4.69
N PHE A 25 5.26 -8.49 -5.57
CA PHE A 25 6.24 -9.57 -5.58
C PHE A 25 7.53 -9.16 -4.85
N GLY A 26 8.27 -10.12 -4.30
CA GLY A 26 9.59 -9.87 -3.72
C GLY A 26 9.57 -8.74 -2.70
N ALA A 27 10.26 -7.63 -2.99
CA ALA A 27 10.31 -6.44 -2.12
C ALA A 27 9.10 -5.48 -2.29
N GLY A 28 7.97 -5.93 -2.84
CA GLY A 28 6.79 -5.11 -3.09
C GLY A 28 6.75 -4.51 -4.50
N THR A 29 7.20 -5.25 -5.51
CA THR A 29 7.21 -4.80 -6.91
C THR A 29 5.90 -5.07 -7.62
N PHE A 30 5.53 -4.18 -8.54
CA PHE A 30 4.31 -4.23 -9.33
C PHE A 30 4.57 -3.81 -10.79
N PRO A 31 3.77 -4.33 -11.75
CA PRO A 31 3.59 -3.75 -13.08
C PRO A 31 3.33 -2.23 -13.05
N PRO A 32 3.79 -1.48 -14.09
CA PRO A 32 3.60 -0.03 -14.18
C PRO A 32 2.15 0.43 -14.02
N GLU A 33 1.21 -0.24 -14.68
CA GLU A 33 -0.22 0.13 -14.67
C GLU A 33 -0.82 0.09 -13.26
N MET A 34 -0.45 -0.90 -12.44
CA MET A 34 -0.90 -0.95 -11.04
C MET A 34 -0.25 0.15 -10.20
N LEU A 35 1.02 0.52 -10.47
CA LEU A 35 1.67 1.61 -9.75
C LEU A 35 1.04 2.96 -10.09
N GLU A 36 0.66 3.16 -11.36
CA GLU A 36 -0.06 4.34 -11.81
C GLU A 36 -1.44 4.41 -11.14
N ALA A 37 -2.24 3.36 -11.21
CA ALA A 37 -3.56 3.31 -10.58
C ALA A 37 -3.49 3.49 -9.05
N GLY A 38 -2.50 2.87 -8.40
CA GLY A 38 -2.24 3.07 -6.96
C GLY A 38 -1.87 4.52 -6.64
N SER A 39 -1.02 5.16 -7.46
CA SER A 39 -0.63 6.56 -7.26
C SER A 39 -1.80 7.51 -7.45
N GLU A 40 -2.70 7.23 -8.39
CA GLU A 40 -3.95 7.99 -8.52
C GLU A 40 -4.84 7.82 -7.28
N ALA A 41 -4.93 6.62 -6.71
CA ALA A 41 -5.66 6.41 -5.44
C ALA A 41 -5.08 7.27 -4.30
N VAL A 42 -3.75 7.37 -4.21
CA VAL A 42 -3.08 8.23 -3.23
C VAL A 42 -3.44 9.71 -3.45
N LYS A 43 -3.45 10.17 -4.71
CA LYS A 43 -3.86 11.55 -5.05
C LYS A 43 -5.32 11.85 -4.72
N GLU A 44 -6.18 10.82 -4.77
CA GLU A 44 -7.58 10.89 -4.36
C GLU A 44 -7.74 10.85 -2.83
N GLY A 45 -6.65 10.73 -2.06
CA GLY A 45 -6.65 10.75 -0.61
C GLY A 45 -6.84 9.37 0.02
N ILE A 46 -6.79 8.29 -0.75
CA ILE A 46 -6.87 6.91 -0.25
C ILE A 46 -5.45 6.46 0.14
N PRO A 47 -5.16 6.17 1.42
CA PRO A 47 -3.87 5.64 1.82
C PRO A 47 -3.63 4.26 1.20
N VAL A 48 -2.51 4.14 0.47
CA VAL A 48 -2.13 2.90 -0.20
C VAL A 48 -0.87 2.34 0.45
N VAL A 49 -0.98 1.13 0.98
CA VAL A 49 0.12 0.41 1.61
C VAL A 49 0.62 -0.68 0.67
N ILE A 50 1.93 -0.71 0.43
CA ILE A 50 2.61 -1.78 -0.29
C ILE A 50 3.08 -2.85 0.69
N ALA A 51 2.55 -4.05 0.52
CA ALA A 51 3.00 -5.27 1.17
C ALA A 51 3.52 -6.28 0.14
N SER A 52 4.08 -7.41 0.60
CA SER A 52 4.56 -8.48 -0.27
C SER A 52 3.85 -9.81 0.00
N ARG A 53 3.69 -10.62 -1.04
CA ARG A 53 3.30 -12.05 -0.92
C ARG A 53 4.46 -12.96 -0.57
N ALA A 54 5.70 -12.45 -0.54
CA ALA A 54 6.85 -13.22 -0.10
C ALA A 54 6.63 -13.69 1.34
N THR A 55 6.98 -14.95 1.62
CA THR A 55 6.77 -15.56 2.94
C THR A 55 7.75 -15.03 4.00
N ALA A 56 8.84 -14.39 3.57
CA ALA A 56 9.86 -13.81 4.41
C ALA A 56 10.49 -12.58 3.74
N GLY A 57 11.18 -11.78 4.55
CA GLY A 57 11.77 -10.51 4.15
C GLY A 57 10.84 -9.32 4.40
N ARG A 58 11.23 -8.16 3.87
CA ARG A 58 10.48 -6.92 4.03
C ARG A 58 10.36 -6.17 2.72
N THR A 59 9.28 -5.42 2.60
CA THR A 59 9.17 -4.29 1.69
C THR A 59 10.00 -3.14 2.25
N VAL A 60 10.69 -2.38 1.39
CA VAL A 60 11.58 -1.29 1.83
C VAL A 60 11.16 0.03 1.20
N ILE A 61 11.33 1.12 1.95
CA ILE A 61 11.13 2.47 1.43
C ILE A 61 12.18 2.73 0.35
N THR A 62 11.70 3.16 -0.82
CA THR A 62 12.55 3.54 -1.95
C THR A 62 12.16 4.94 -2.44
N PRO A 63 13.05 5.65 -3.15
CA PRO A 63 12.70 6.93 -3.75
C PRO A 63 11.44 6.86 -4.63
N ARG A 64 11.19 5.70 -5.27
CA ARG A 64 10.00 5.50 -6.10
C ARG A 64 8.73 5.39 -5.27
N THR A 65 8.72 4.61 -4.18
CA THR A 65 7.54 4.48 -3.32
C THR A 65 7.21 5.80 -2.64
N THR A 66 8.22 6.52 -2.15
CA THR A 66 8.05 7.87 -1.58
C THR A 66 7.50 8.85 -2.61
N LYS A 67 8.04 8.88 -3.84
CA LYS A 67 7.55 9.76 -4.91
C LYS A 67 6.08 9.50 -5.28
N LEU A 68 5.64 8.24 -5.20
CA LEU A 68 4.26 7.85 -5.51
C LEU A 68 3.33 7.96 -4.29
N GLY A 69 3.86 8.33 -3.12
CA GLY A 69 3.10 8.52 -1.87
C GLY A 69 2.58 7.20 -1.27
N PHE A 70 3.29 6.10 -1.51
CA PHE A 70 2.94 4.81 -0.92
C PHE A 70 3.53 4.64 0.47
N ILE A 71 2.71 4.09 1.37
CA ILE A 71 3.14 3.57 2.66
C ILE A 71 3.75 2.19 2.44
N VAL A 72 4.84 1.86 3.14
CA VAL A 72 5.53 0.57 3.05
C VAL A 72 5.25 -0.24 4.30
N ALA A 73 4.84 -1.50 4.13
CA ALA A 73 4.40 -2.37 5.23
C ALA A 73 5.52 -2.97 6.08
N ASP A 74 6.78 -2.60 5.83
CA ASP A 74 7.99 -3.27 6.33
C ASP A 74 7.89 -4.79 6.15
N ASN A 75 7.88 -5.56 7.25
CA ASN A 75 7.83 -7.02 7.27
C ASN A 75 6.42 -7.60 7.45
N LEU A 76 5.38 -6.75 7.54
CA LEU A 76 4.02 -7.23 7.76
C LEU A 76 3.47 -7.93 6.52
N GLN A 77 2.93 -9.14 6.75
CA GLN A 77 2.16 -9.82 5.73
C GLN A 77 0.88 -9.03 5.41
N PRO A 78 0.32 -9.15 4.19
CA PRO A 78 -0.75 -8.27 3.71
C PRO A 78 -1.98 -8.23 4.62
N GLN A 79 -2.35 -9.36 5.21
CA GLN A 79 -3.46 -9.45 6.15
C GLN A 79 -3.17 -8.74 7.48
N LYS A 80 -1.92 -8.72 7.94
CA LYS A 80 -1.52 -7.97 9.15
C LYS A 80 -1.42 -6.48 8.86
N ALA A 81 -0.85 -6.11 7.71
CA ALA A 81 -0.82 -4.73 7.23
C ALA A 81 -2.24 -4.14 7.15
N ARG A 82 -3.20 -4.89 6.61
CA ARG A 82 -4.61 -4.48 6.61
C ARG A 82 -5.14 -4.17 8.02
N VAL A 83 -4.86 -5.03 9.00
CA VAL A 83 -5.30 -4.81 10.38
C VAL A 83 -4.69 -3.53 10.96
N LEU A 84 -3.38 -3.32 10.75
CA LEU A 84 -2.71 -2.10 11.21
C LEU A 84 -3.27 -0.84 10.53
N LEU A 85 -3.49 -0.87 9.21
CA LEU A 85 -4.11 0.24 8.49
C LEU A 85 -5.50 0.56 9.04
N MET A 86 -6.34 -0.46 9.24
CA MET A 86 -7.68 -0.28 9.78
C MET A 86 -7.64 0.38 11.16
N LEU A 87 -6.72 -0.04 12.04
CA LEU A 87 -6.56 0.56 13.37
C LEU A 87 -6.01 1.99 13.27
N GLY A 88 -4.98 2.21 12.46
CA GLY A 88 -4.37 3.53 12.25
C GLY A 88 -5.38 4.56 11.77
N LEU A 89 -6.23 4.19 10.80
CA LEU A 89 -7.29 5.06 10.26
C LEU A 89 -8.35 5.48 11.28
N THR A 90 -8.48 4.78 12.41
CA THR A 90 -9.35 5.23 13.52
C THR A 90 -8.75 6.38 14.33
N THR A 91 -7.45 6.63 14.18
CA THR A 91 -6.69 7.62 14.95
C THR A 91 -6.16 8.77 14.10
N THR A 92 -5.78 8.51 12.85
CA THR A 92 -5.22 9.52 11.96
C THR A 92 -5.40 9.15 10.49
N SER A 93 -5.46 10.17 9.64
CA SER A 93 -5.34 10.06 8.18
C SER A 93 -4.02 10.64 7.65
N ASP A 94 -3.12 11.05 8.55
CA ASP A 94 -1.81 11.60 8.18
C ASP A 94 -0.90 10.50 7.63
N HIS A 95 -0.40 10.70 6.42
CA HIS A 95 0.43 9.73 5.72
C HIS A 95 1.70 9.37 6.51
N ASP A 96 2.40 10.36 7.07
CA ASP A 96 3.69 10.16 7.71
C ASP A 96 3.53 9.47 9.06
N VAL A 97 2.45 9.78 9.79
CA VAL A 97 2.09 9.05 11.02
C VAL A 97 1.70 7.61 10.70
N LEU A 98 0.90 7.37 9.65
CA LEU A 98 0.57 6.02 9.22
C LEU A 98 1.82 5.24 8.82
N GLN A 99 2.74 5.85 8.06
CA GLN A 99 4.02 5.23 7.73
C GLN A 99 4.85 4.92 8.98
N GLN A 100 4.89 5.82 9.96
CA GLN A 100 5.60 5.59 11.22
C GLN A 100 5.03 4.40 12.00
N MET A 101 3.71 4.21 12.01
CA MET A 101 3.10 3.03 12.65
C MET A 101 3.63 1.72 12.08
N TYR A 102 3.82 1.63 10.75
CA TYR A 102 4.38 0.43 10.10
C TYR A 102 5.86 0.18 10.40
N LEU A 103 6.59 1.21 10.84
CA LEU A 103 8.00 1.08 11.24
C LEU A 103 8.14 0.70 12.71
N GLU A 104 7.09 0.89 13.51
CA GLU A 104 7.09 0.68 14.95
C GLU A 104 6.39 -0.63 15.38
N TYR A 105 5.31 -1.03 14.68
CA TYR A 105 4.44 -2.18 15.03
C TYR A 105 4.39 -3.25 13.93
#